data_AF-A0A655AES4-F1
#
_entry.id   AF-A0A655AES4-F1
#
_cell.length_a   1.000
_cell.length_b   1.000
_cell.length_c   1.000
_cell.angle_alpha   90.00
_cell.angle_beta   90.00
_cell.angle_gamma   90.00
#
_symmetry.space_group_name_H-M   'P 1'
#
loop_
_entity.id
_entity.type
_entity.pdbx_description
1 polymer ?
#
loop_
_entity_poly.entity_id
_entity_poly.type
_entity_poly.pdbx_seq_one_letter_code
_entity_poly.pdbx_strand_id
1 'polypeptide(L)'
;MTGPVAEGNERIGDLVGREMIVVAPLIALLLVLGVYPKPVLDIINPAVENTMTTIGQHDPAPSVAHPVPAVGASRTAEGPHP
;
A
#
# COMPACT_ATOMS: atom_id res chain seq x y z
N MET A 1 -23.60 10.34 21.76
CA MET A 1 -22.26 10.89 22.04
C MET A 1 -22.00 10.70 23.51
N THR A 2 -20.84 10.17 23.90
CA THR A 2 -20.41 10.03 25.30
C THR A 2 -20.54 11.38 26.02
N GLY A 3 -21.06 11.38 27.24
CA GLY A 3 -21.32 12.59 28.03
C GLY A 3 -20.05 13.31 28.49
N PRO A 4 -20.18 14.34 29.34
CA PRO A 4 -19.04 15.05 29.91
C PRO A 4 -18.06 14.09 30.58
N VAL A 5 -16.76 14.33 30.42
CA VAL A 5 -15.70 13.58 31.11
C VAL A 5 -15.93 13.69 32.62
N ALA A 6 -15.90 12.56 33.32
CA ALA A 6 -16.08 12.52 34.77
C ALA A 6 -14.93 13.25 35.48
N GLU A 7 -15.24 13.98 36.54
CA GLU A 7 -14.26 14.72 37.34
C GLU A 7 -13.20 13.76 37.90
N GLY A 8 -11.91 14.04 37.63
CA GLY A 8 -10.77 13.20 37.99
C GLY A 8 -10.24 12.29 36.86
N ASN A 9 -10.95 12.18 35.74
CA ASN A 9 -10.50 11.39 34.58
C ASN A 9 -9.66 12.19 33.58
N GLU A 10 -9.41 13.48 33.81
CA GLU A 10 -8.76 14.39 32.85
C GLU A 10 -7.29 14.02 32.58
N ARG A 11 -6.70 13.18 33.44
CA ARG A 11 -5.28 12.76 33.37
C ARG A 11 -5.09 11.30 32.96
N ILE A 12 -6.16 10.57 32.69
CA ILE A 12 -6.06 9.16 32.24
C ILE A 12 -5.67 9.19 30.76
N GLY A 13 -4.39 8.95 30.49
CA GLY A 13 -3.87 8.79 29.14
C GLY A 13 -3.99 7.34 28.67
N ASP A 14 -4.33 7.16 27.39
CA ASP A 14 -4.52 5.85 26.75
C ASP A 14 -3.18 5.17 26.37
N LEU A 15 -2.12 5.98 26.23
CA LEU A 15 -0.76 5.54 25.86
C LEU A 15 0.24 6.03 26.90
N VAL A 16 0.23 5.39 28.07
CA VAL A 16 1.26 5.56 29.10
C VAL A 16 2.60 5.04 28.56
N GLY A 17 3.72 5.48 29.12
CA GLY A 17 5.06 5.16 28.61
C GLY A 17 5.34 3.66 28.42
N ARG A 18 4.68 2.77 29.19
CA ARG A 18 4.80 1.31 29.03
C ARG A 18 4.11 0.78 27.77
N GLU A 19 2.91 1.29 27.46
CA GLU A 19 2.17 0.90 26.26
C GLU A 19 2.88 1.42 25.01
N MET A 20 3.40 2.64 25.08
CA MET A 20 4.14 3.24 23.98
C MET A 20 5.41 2.45 23.61
N ILE A 21 6.09 1.81 24.57
CA ILE A 21 7.24 0.93 24.30
C ILE A 21 6.84 -0.30 23.48
N VAL A 22 5.59 -0.78 23.58
CA VAL A 22 5.10 -1.93 22.82
C VAL A 22 4.56 -1.49 21.46
N VAL A 23 3.78 -0.40 21.42
CA VAL A 23 3.13 0.05 20.18
C VAL A 23 4.12 0.71 19.22
N ALA A 24 5.07 1.50 19.71
CA ALA A 24 6.00 2.22 18.85
C ALA A 24 6.84 1.30 17.94
N PRO A 25 7.42 0.17 18.42
CA PRO A 25 8.10 -0.79 17.55
C PRO A 25 7.18 -1.42 16.49
N LEU A 26 5.93 -1.73 16.82
CA LEU A 26 4.98 -2.31 15.87
C LEU A 26 4.68 -1.34 14.72
N ILE A 27 4.42 -0.07 15.06
CA ILE A 27 4.20 0.99 14.07
C ILE A 27 5.48 1.26 13.27
N ALA A 28 6.65 1.28 13.92
CA ALA A 28 7.92 1.46 13.25
C ALA A 28 8.18 0.34 12.22
N LEU A 29 7.93 -0.93 12.58
CA LEU A 29 8.02 -2.05 11.65
C LEU A 29 7.03 -1.93 10.50
N LEU A 30 5.77 -1.54 10.76
CA LEU A 30 4.78 -1.32 9.71
C LEU A 30 5.24 -0.25 8.71
N LEU A 31 5.76 0.88 9.20
CA LEU A 31 6.25 1.96 8.35
C LEU A 31 7.50 1.55 7.56
N VAL A 32 8.47 0.91 8.23
CA VAL A 32 9.71 0.44 7.58
C VAL A 32 9.39 -0.59 6.51
N LEU A 33 8.56 -1.60 6.79
CA LEU A 33 8.18 -2.61 5.81
C LEU A 33 7.28 -2.04 4.71
N GLY A 34 6.42 -1.08 5.04
CA GLY A 34 5.58 -0.41 4.04
C GLY A 34 6.38 0.40 3.03
N VAL A 35 7.47 1.06 3.47
CA VAL A 35 8.34 1.85 2.58
C VAL A 35 9.43 0.99 1.92
N TYR A 36 10.02 0.06 2.67
CA TYR A 36 11.14 -0.77 2.23
C TYR A 36 10.92 -2.26 2.58
N PRO A 37 10.06 -2.97 1.83
CA PRO A 37 9.74 -4.37 2.09
C PRO A 37 10.87 -5.34 1.70
N LYS A 38 11.85 -4.89 0.88
CA LYS A 38 12.97 -5.67 0.34
C LYS A 38 13.62 -6.66 1.35
N PRO A 39 13.97 -6.27 2.59
CA PRO A 39 14.65 -7.17 3.53
C PRO A 39 13.84 -8.41 3.88
N VAL A 40 12.52 -8.27 3.98
CA VAL A 40 11.63 -9.41 4.25
C VAL A 40 11.40 -10.20 2.96
N LEU A 41 11.23 -9.52 1.82
CA LEU A 41 11.07 -10.16 0.52
C LEU A 41 12.25 -11.07 0.16
N ASP A 42 13.48 -10.62 0.40
CA ASP A 42 14.69 -11.41 0.08
C ASP A 42 14.77 -12.72 0.89
N ILE A 43 14.14 -12.76 2.08
CA ILE A 43 14.07 -13.97 2.93
C ILE A 43 12.96 -14.91 2.45
N ILE A 44 11.80 -14.37 2.07
CA ILE A 44 10.62 -15.20 1.74
C ILE A 44 10.57 -15.63 0.27
N ASN A 45 11.13 -14.84 -0.66
CA ASN A 45 11.08 -15.10 -2.10
C ASN A 45 11.64 -16.48 -2.50
N PRO A 46 12.76 -16.99 -1.93
CA PRO A 46 13.25 -18.32 -2.29
C PRO A 46 12.24 -19.45 -2.02
N ALA A 47 11.48 -19.33 -0.92
CA ALA A 47 10.43 -20.30 -0.59
C ALA A 47 9.23 -20.18 -1.55
N VAL A 48 8.89 -18.95 -1.95
CA VAL A 48 7.83 -18.68 -2.95
C VAL A 48 8.24 -19.21 -4.32
N GLU A 49 9.47 -18.99 -4.76
CA GLU A 49 10.01 -19.48 -6.04
C GLU A 49 9.98 -21.02 -6.12
N ASN A 50 10.37 -21.70 -5.05
CA ASN A 50 10.26 -23.15 -4.96
C ASN A 50 8.80 -23.62 -5.07
N THR A 51 7.88 -22.89 -4.42
CA THR A 51 6.44 -23.18 -4.50
C THR A 51 5.93 -23.00 -5.94
N MET A 52 6.27 -21.89 -6.59
CA MET A 52 5.87 -21.59 -7.98
C MET A 52 6.41 -22.64 -8.97
N THR A 53 7.67 -23.04 -8.81
CA THR A 53 8.29 -24.11 -9.60
C THR A 53 7.56 -25.44 -9.40
N THR A 54 7.20 -25.78 -8.16
CA THR A 54 6.48 -27.01 -7.83
C THR A 54 5.11 -27.09 -8.51
N ILE A 55 4.41 -25.96 -8.63
CA ILE A 55 3.09 -25.88 -9.27
C ILE A 55 3.14 -25.51 -10.76
N GLY A 56 4.34 -25.34 -11.33
CA GLY A 56 4.54 -24.99 -12.73
C GLY A 56 4.05 -23.57 -13.11
N GLN A 57 4.04 -22.64 -12.15
CA GLN A 57 3.65 -21.25 -12.36
C GLN A 57 4.87 -20.31 -12.35
N HIS A 58 4.73 -19.14 -12.97
CA HIS A 58 5.75 -18.09 -13.01
C HIS A 58 5.19 -16.75 -12.54
N ASP A 59 6.10 -15.86 -12.12
CA ASP A 59 5.74 -14.50 -11.69
C ASP A 59 5.13 -13.70 -12.86
N PRO A 60 3.91 -13.15 -12.73
CA PRO A 60 3.28 -12.38 -13.80
C PRO A 60 4.02 -11.08 -14.10
N ALA A 61 4.01 -10.69 -15.38
CA ALA A 61 4.57 -9.40 -15.80
C ALA A 61 3.82 -8.21 -15.14
N PRO A 62 4.52 -7.12 -14.81
CA PRO A 62 3.89 -5.93 -14.22
C PRO A 62 2.75 -5.37 -15.09
N SER A 63 1.57 -5.19 -14.49
CA SER A 63 0.41 -4.54 -15.14
C SER A 63 0.52 -3.02 -15.02
N VAL A 64 1.46 -2.42 -15.76
CA VAL A 64 1.50 -0.98 -15.94
C VAL A 64 0.64 -0.59 -17.14
N ALA A 65 -0.31 0.33 -16.92
CA ALA A 65 -1.11 0.89 -17.98
C ALA A 65 -0.17 1.57 -18.99
N HIS A 66 -0.18 1.08 -20.23
CA HIS A 66 0.54 1.74 -21.31
C HIS A 66 -0.09 3.13 -21.50
N PRO A 67 0.69 4.22 -21.60
CA PRO A 67 0.16 5.51 -21.98
C PRO A 67 -0.52 5.36 -23.34
N VAL A 68 -1.84 5.49 -23.39
CA VAL A 68 -2.58 5.60 -24.65
C VAL A 68 -2.09 6.89 -25.31
N PRO A 69 -1.40 6.86 -26.47
CA PRO A 69 -1.12 8.09 -27.18
C PRO A 69 -2.45 8.74 -27.52
N ALA A 70 -2.62 10.01 -27.17
CA ALA A 70 -3.81 10.79 -27.52
C ALA A 70 -3.92 10.87 -29.05
N VAL A 71 -4.56 9.88 -29.65
CA VAL A 71 -4.87 9.85 -31.09
C VAL A 71 -5.96 10.88 -31.35
N GLY A 72 -5.54 12.02 -31.87
CA GLY A 72 -6.25 12.74 -32.93
C GLY A 72 -7.54 13.45 -32.56
N ALA A 73 -7.44 14.54 -31.79
CA ALA A 73 -8.43 15.62 -31.84
C ALA A 73 -8.24 16.47 -33.11
N SER A 74 -8.50 15.87 -34.28
CA SER A 74 -8.53 16.58 -35.58
C SER A 74 -9.72 16.10 -36.41
N ARG A 75 -10.93 16.29 -35.89
CA ARG A 75 -12.16 16.30 -36.70
C ARG A 75 -12.76 17.70 -36.67
N THR A 76 -12.10 18.62 -37.36
CA THR A 76 -12.71 19.88 -37.77
C THR A 76 -12.38 20.15 -39.23
N ALA A 77 -13.40 20.57 -39.97
CA ALA A 77 -13.41 21.00 -41.36
C ALA A 77 -13.26 19.92 -42.45
N GLU A 78 -14.38 19.28 -42.81
CA GLU A 78 -14.92 19.50 -44.16
C GLU A 78 -16.42 19.17 -44.23
N GLY A 79 -17.18 20.18 -44.62
CA GLY A 79 -18.38 20.09 -45.45
C GLY A 79 -18.42 21.39 -46.27
N PRO A 80 -19.37 21.60 -47.20
CA PRO A 80 -20.45 20.73 -47.68
C PRO A 80 -20.35 20.31 -49.19
N HIS A 81 -21.19 19.31 -49.52
CA HIS A 81 -21.80 18.88 -50.80
C HIS A 81 -21.86 19.88 -51.99
N PRO A 82 -22.18 19.45 -53.25
CA PRO A 82 -22.48 18.11 -53.80
C PRO A 82 -21.51 17.58 -54.89
#